data_AF-A0A7R6V5Q6-F1
#
_entry.id   AF-A0A7R6V5Q6-F1
#
_cell.length_a   1.000
_cell.length_b   1.000
_cell.length_c   1.000
_cell.angle_alpha   90.00
_cell.angle_beta   90.00
_cell.angle_gamma   90.00
#
_symmetry.space_group_name_H-M   'P 1'
#
loop_
_entity.id
_entity.type
_entity.pdbx_description
1 polymer ?
#
loop_
_entity_poly.entity_id
_entity_poly.type
_entity_poly.pdbx_seq_one_letter_code
_entity_poly.pdbx_strand_id
1 'polypeptide(L)' 'MRYFSQIADEVIALFTPYPFYAVVDAYERWYDVDDEEVLQILNNLKNYIKNDKNKKNDA' A
#
# COMPACT_ATOMS: atom_id res chain seq x y z
N MET A 1 -16.39 8.02 11.79
CA MET A 1 -15.40 9.13 11.86
C MET A 1 -14.84 9.37 13.26
N ARG A 2 -15.63 9.43 14.34
CA ARG A 2 -15.14 9.76 15.70
C ARG A 2 -14.04 8.82 16.25
N TYR A 3 -14.03 7.54 15.87
CA TYR A 3 -12.97 6.61 16.27
C TYR A 3 -11.62 6.95 15.61
N PHE A 4 -11.62 7.21 14.31
CA PHE A 4 -10.38 7.48 13.56
C PHE A 4 -9.66 8.71 14.06
N SER A 5 -10.39 9.77 14.41
CA SER A 5 -9.82 10.99 15.01
C SER A 5 -9.23 10.78 16.42
N GLN A 6 -9.45 9.62 17.05
CA GLN A 6 -8.84 9.28 18.34
C GLN A 6 -7.55 8.48 18.21
N ILE A 7 -7.30 7.86 17.05
CA ILE A 7 -6.17 6.95 16.83
C ILE A 7 -5.19 7.44 15.77
N ALA A 8 -5.55 8.46 14.99
CA ALA A 8 -4.72 9.04 13.96
C ALA A 8 -4.99 10.54 13.80
N ASP A 9 -3.94 11.30 13.47
CA ASP A 9 -4.05 12.73 13.14
C ASP A 9 -4.78 12.94 11.81
N GLU A 10 -4.54 12.06 10.83
CA GLU A 10 -5.13 12.12 9.50
C GLU A 10 -5.54 10.72 9.00
N VAL A 11 -6.68 10.65 8.31
CA VAL A 11 -7.14 9.46 7.59
C VAL A 11 -7.50 9.83 6.16
N ILE A 12 -6.84 9.16 5.22
CA ILE A 12 -7.09 9.33 3.78
C ILE A 12 -7.83 8.09 3.28
N ALA A 13 -9.08 8.26 2.87
CA ALA A 13 -9.88 7.21 2.25
C ALA A 13 -10.23 7.61 0.82
N LEU A 14 -9.75 6.84 -0.17
CA LEU A 14 -10.01 7.12 -1.58
C LEU A 14 -11.47 6.90 -1.97
N PHE A 15 -12.14 5.94 -1.32
CA PHE A 15 -13.54 5.62 -1.55
C PHE A 15 -14.19 5.08 -0.25
N THR A 16 -15.43 5.48 0.01
CA THR A 16 -16.22 5.01 1.17
C THR A 16 -17.59 4.55 0.69
N PRO A 17 -17.73 3.28 0.28
CA PRO A 17 -19.00 2.78 -0.25
C PRO A 17 -20.08 2.76 0.84
N TYR A 18 -21.31 3.07 0.44
CA TYR A 18 -22.49 2.83 1.27
C TYR A 18 -23.64 2.30 0.42
N PRO A 19 -24.21 1.13 0.78
CA PRO A 19 -23.73 0.19 1.81
C PRO A 19 -22.38 -0.44 1.43
N PHE A 20 -21.57 -0.78 2.44
CA PHE A 20 -20.35 -1.57 2.28
C PHE A 20 -20.70 -3.06 2.40
N TYR A 21 -20.48 -3.83 1.33
CA TYR A 21 -20.71 -5.28 1.36
C TYR A 21 -19.40 -6.04 1.50
N ALA A 22 -18.42 -5.77 0.64
CA ALA A 22 -17.10 -6.39 0.71
C ALA A 22 -15.98 -5.48 0.18
N VAL A 23 -14.73 -5.81 0.54
CA VAL A 23 -13.55 -5.12 0.00
C VAL A 23 -13.40 -5.37 -1.51
N VAL A 24 -13.71 -6.59 -1.97
CA VAL A 24 -13.59 -7.00 -3.38
C VAL A 24 -14.46 -6.17 -4.33
N ASP A 25 -15.55 -5.57 -3.84
CA ASP A 25 -16.44 -4.74 -4.66
C ASP A 25 -15.73 -3.54 -5.30
N ALA A 26 -14.61 -3.10 -4.71
CA ALA A 26 -13.79 -2.00 -5.22
C ALA A 26 -12.70 -2.44 -6.22
N TYR A 27 -12.53 -3.74 -6.48
CA TYR A 27 -11.43 -4.27 -7.30
C TYR A 27 -11.96 -4.98 -8.56
N GLU A 28 -11.46 -4.57 -9.72
CA GLU A 28 -11.71 -5.30 -10.98
C GLU A 28 -11.01 -6.67 -10.99
N ARG A 29 -9.83 -6.75 -10.35
CA ARG A 29 -9.06 -7.98 -10.19
C ARG A 29 -8.72 -8.17 -8.73
N TRP A 30 -9.34 -9.17 -8.12
CA TRP A 30 -9.11 -9.57 -6.75
C TRP A 30 -8.52 -10.97 -6.73
N TYR A 31 -7.31 -11.10 -6.21
CA TYR A 31 -6.59 -12.35 -6.12
C TYR A 31 -5.73 -12.38 -4.87
N ASP A 32 -5.42 -13.58 -4.40
CA ASP A 32 -4.52 -13.77 -3.27
C ASP A 32 -3.09 -13.44 -3.68
N VAL A 33 -2.42 -12.61 -2.90
CA VAL A 33 -1.00 -12.31 -3.08
C VAL A 33 -0.21 -13.34 -2.28
N ASP A 34 0.53 -14.21 -2.97
CA ASP A 34 1.32 -15.26 -2.34
C ASP A 34 2.62 -14.76 -1.70
N ASP A 35 3.23 -15.58 -0.85
CA ASP A 35 4.45 -15.24 -0.13
C ASP A 35 5.60 -14.91 -1.10
N GLU A 36 5.70 -15.62 -2.22
CA GLU A 36 6.70 -15.37 -3.25
C GLU A 36 6.56 -13.98 -3.89
N GLU A 37 5.34 -13.55 -4.22
CA GLU A 37 5.04 -12.22 -4.75
C GLU A 37 5.36 -11.13 -3.73
N VAL A 38 4.99 -11.33 -2.46
CA VAL A 38 5.33 -10.40 -1.37
C VAL A 38 6.85 -10.23 -1.26
N LEU A 39 7.60 -11.34 -1.25
CA LEU A 39 9.06 -11.31 -1.18
C LEU A 39 9.69 -10.62 -2.39
N GLN A 40 9.14 -10.80 -3.58
CA GLN A 40 9.59 -10.09 -4.78
C GLN A 40 9.37 -8.58 -4.66
N ILE A 41 8.20 -8.13 -4.20
CA ILE A 41 7.90 -6.71 -3.99
C ILE A 41 8.87 -6.08 -2.99
N LEU A 42 9.14 -6.75 -1.86
CA LEU A 42 10.08 -6.28 -0.84
C LEU A 42 11.51 -6.16 -1.38
N ASN A 43 11.96 -7.15 -2.15
CA ASN A 43 13.29 -7.12 -2.78
C ASN A 43 13.40 -6.00 -3.82
N ASN A 44 12.35 -5.76 -4.61
CA ASN A 44 12.30 -4.66 -5.57
C ASN A 44 12.44 -3.31 -4.87
N LEU A 45 11.74 -3.10 -3.74
CA LEU A 45 11.87 -1.89 -2.93
C LEU A 45 13.29 -1.71 -2.39
N LYS A 46 13.90 -2.77 -1.87
CA LYS A 46 15.28 -2.74 -1.36
C LYS A 46 16.27 -2.32 -2.45
N ASN A 47 16.12 -2.85 -3.65
CA ASN A 47 16.95 -2.52 -4.80
C ASN A 47 16.72 -1.08 -5.26
N TYR A 48 15.46 -0.62 -5.31
CA TYR A 48 15.12 0.76 -5.63
C TYR A 48 15.81 1.74 -4.67
N ILE A 49 15.72 1.50 -3.36
CA ILE A 49 16.37 2.32 -2.33
C ILE A 49 17.90 2.32 -2.48
N LYS A 50 18.50 1.16 -2.76
CA LYS A 50 19.96 1.05 -2.97
C LYS A 50 20.41 1.89 -4.19
N ASN A 51 19.66 1.79 -5.28
CA ASN A 51 19.96 2.52 -6.50
C ASN A 51 19.79 4.04 -6.31
N ASP A 52 18.77 4.48 -5.56
CA ASP A 52 18.57 5.89 -5.23
C ASP A 52 19.73 6.45 -4.39
N LYS A 53 20.21 5.69 -3.41
CA LYS A 53 21.38 6.08 -2.60
C LYS A 53 22.65 6.18 -3.43
N ASN A 54 22.89 5.25 -4.34
CA ASN A 54 24.06 5.28 -5.21
C ASN A 54 24.04 6.52 -6.11
N LYS A 55 22.88 6.85 -6.72
CA LYS A 55 22.73 8.07 -7.52
C LYS A 55 23.01 9.36 -6.76
N LYS A 56 22.72 9.41 -5.47
CA LYS A 56 23.02 10.57 -4.61
C LYS A 56 24.48 10.68 -4.19
N ASN A 57 25.24 9.58 -4.26
CA ASN A 57 26.66 9.58 -3.94
C ASN A 57 27.54 9.92 -5.16
N ASP A 58 27.00 9.75 -6.37
CA ASP A 58 27.66 10.05 -7.65
C ASP A 58 27.31 11.47 -8.20
N ALA A 59 26.49 12.24 -7.48
CA ALA A 59 26.06 13.61 -7.81
C ALA A 59 26.67 14.63 -6.84
#